data_AF-A0A2R6KUX8-F1
#
_entry.id   AF-A0A2R6KUX8-F1
#
_cell.length_a   1.000
_cell.length_b   1.000
_cell.length_c   1.000
_cell.angle_alpha   90.00
_cell.angle_beta   90.00
_cell.angle_gamma   90.00
#
_symmetry.space_group_name_H-M   'P 1'
#
loop_
_entity.id
_entity.type
_entity.pdbx_description
1 polymer ?
#
loop_
_entity_poly.entity_id
_entity_poly.type
_entity_poly.pdbx_seq_one_letter_code
_entity_poly.pdbx_strand_id
1 'polypeptide(L)' 'MDVDAEMVRQLALSAVATLIFIVAAVVVSSTYAGSATGTDLAPTGGLALIGVLAGFILVMALAGVWLARQDFDS' A
#
# COMPACT_ATOMS: atom_id res chain seq x y z
N MET A 1 -14.56 4.03 -27.01
CA MET A 1 -14.23 4.72 -25.75
C MET A 1 -12.74 4.74 -25.68
N ASP A 2 -12.13 5.85 -26.08
CA ASP A 2 -10.70 6.06 -25.85
C ASP A 2 -10.55 6.21 -24.34
N VAL A 3 -9.98 5.19 -23.71
CA VAL A 3 -9.65 5.30 -22.30
C VAL A 3 -8.54 6.34 -22.23
N ASP A 4 -8.83 7.47 -21.57
CA ASP A 4 -7.86 8.55 -21.43
C ASP A 4 -6.59 7.98 -20.80
N ALA A 5 -5.44 8.23 -21.43
CA ALA A 5 -4.16 7.68 -20.98
C ALA A 5 -3.85 8.07 -19.53
N GLU A 6 -4.35 9.22 -19.10
CA GLU A 6 -4.28 9.71 -17.72
C GLU A 6 -5.11 8.83 -16.76
N MET A 7 -6.34 8.46 -17.15
CA MET A 7 -7.17 7.55 -16.36
C MET A 7 -6.50 6.18 -16.20
N VAL A 8 -5.88 5.67 -17.26
CA VAL A 8 -5.10 4.41 -17.21
C VAL A 8 -3.92 4.54 -16.24
N ARG A 9 -3.20 5.67 -16.27
CA ARG A 9 -2.03 5.90 -15.43
C ARG A 9 -2.39 5.99 -13.95
N GLN A 10 -3.45 6.72 -13.61
CA GLN A 10 -3.94 6.82 -12.23
C GLN A 10 -4.45 5.47 -11.70
N LEU A 11 -5.19 4.74 -12.53
CA LEU A 11 -5.64 3.39 -12.20
C LEU A 11 -4.45 2.45 -11.98
N ALA A 12 -3.48 2.46 -12.89
CA ALA A 12 -2.28 1.65 -12.78
C ALA A 12 -1.49 1.99 -11.50
N LEU A 13 -1.35 3.27 -11.17
CA LEU A 13 -0.65 3.71 -9.96
C LEU A 13 -1.34 3.20 -8.69
N SER A 14 -2.65 3.35 -8.59
CA SER A 14 -3.42 2.86 -7.44
C SER A 14 -3.39 1.33 -7.31
N ALA A 15 -3.45 0.62 -8.43
CA ALA A 15 -3.34 -0.84 -8.47
C ALA A 15 -1.96 -1.30 -7.98
N VAL A 16 -0.87 -0.69 -8.48
CA VAL A 16 0.50 -1.00 -8.06
C VAL A 16 0.70 -0.70 -6.57
N ALA A 17 0.25 0.45 -6.08
CA ALA A 17 0.35 0.81 -4.67
C ALA A 17 -0.39 -0.21 -3.77
N THR A 18 -1.58 -0.63 -4.20
CA THR A 18 -2.38 -1.63 -3.49
C THR A 18 -1.69 -3.00 -3.47
N LEU A 19 -1.10 -3.43 -4.59
CA LEU A 19 -0.35 -4.68 -4.66
C LEU A 19 0.86 -4.67 -3.72
N ILE A 20 1.60 -3.55 -3.68
CA ILE A 20 2.75 -3.38 -2.77
C ILE A 20 2.29 -3.51 -1.30
N PHE A 21 1.16 -2.88 -0.95
CA PHE A 21 0.60 -2.98 0.39
C PHE A 21 0.23 -4.40 0.78
N ILE A 22 -0.45 -5.13 -0.11
CA ILE A 22 -0.83 -6.52 0.10
C ILE A 22 0.43 -7.38 0.33
N VAL A 23 1.45 -7.23 -0.50
CA VAL A 23 2.72 -7.97 -0.35
C VAL A 23 3.37 -7.65 1.00
N ALA A 24 3.46 -6.38 1.38
CA ALA A 24 4.01 -5.99 2.67
C ALA A 24 3.23 -6.58 3.86
N ALA A 25 1.89 -6.58 3.79
CA ALA A 25 1.04 -7.17 4.81
C ALA A 25 1.23 -8.68 4.93
N VAL A 26 1.34 -9.39 3.80
CA VAL A 26 1.60 -10.84 3.77
C VAL A 26 2.99 -11.17 4.33
N VAL A 27 4.01 -10.38 3.98
CA VAL A 27 5.37 -10.55 4.51
C VAL A 27 5.39 -10.35 6.03
N VAL A 28 4.76 -9.28 6.54
CA VAL A 28 4.69 -9.04 7.99
C VAL A 28 3.90 -10.14 8.69
N SER A 29 2.75 -10.52 8.15
CA SER A 29 1.91 -11.57 8.73
C SER A 29 2.65 -12.91 8.81
N SER A 30 3.36 -13.30 7.74
CA SER A 30 4.16 -14.53 7.72
C SER A 30 5.40 -14.48 8.61
N THR A 31 6.03 -13.30 8.76
CA THR A 31 7.23 -13.12 9.60
C THR A 31 6.89 -13.16 11.09
N TYR A 32 5.73 -12.64 11.48
CA TYR A 32 5.29 -12.54 12.88
C TYR A 32 4.17 -13.53 13.24
N ALA A 33 3.98 -14.58 12.44
CA ALA A 33 3.03 -15.65 12.71
C ALA A 33 3.35 -16.30 14.07
N GLY A 34 2.36 -16.33 14.97
CA GLY A 34 2.45 -16.92 16.30
C GLY A 34 2.32 -18.45 16.27
N SER A 35 2.92 -19.11 17.26
CA SER A 35 3.09 -20.57 17.32
C SER A 35 1.83 -21.39 17.56
N ALA A 36 0.64 -20.78 17.66
CA ALA A 36 -0.60 -21.50 17.93
C ALA A 36 -1.65 -21.18 16.86
N THR A 37 -1.97 -22.18 16.04
CA THR A 37 -3.22 -22.24 15.26
C THR A 37 -3.50 -21.09 14.26
N GLY A 38 -2.46 -20.54 13.63
CA GLY A 38 -2.56 -19.91 12.30
C GLY A 38 -3.24 -18.53 12.21
N THR A 39 -3.79 -18.01 13.31
CA THR A 39 -4.41 -16.68 13.36
C THR A 39 -3.81 -15.76 14.43
N ASP A 40 -2.97 -16.29 15.31
CA ASP A 40 -2.33 -15.49 16.35
C ASP A 40 -1.08 -14.82 15.79
N LEU A 41 -0.96 -13.51 16.03
CA LEU A 41 0.24 -12.73 15.72
C LEU A 41 1.04 -12.56 17.01
N ALA A 42 2.37 -12.67 16.92
CA ALA A 42 3.23 -12.27 18.03
C ALA A 42 2.89 -10.83 18.46
N PRO A 43 3.07 -10.43 19.73
CA PRO A 43 2.74 -9.08 20.21
C PRO A 43 3.36 -7.97 19.36
N THR A 44 4.56 -8.20 18.84
CA THR A 44 5.28 -7.30 17.94
C THR A 44 4.69 -7.25 16.51
N GLY A 45 4.05 -8.33 16.05
CA GLY A 45 3.42 -8.41 14.73
C GLY A 45 2.26 -7.43 14.57
N GLY A 46 1.49 -7.18 15.63
CA GLY A 46 0.43 -6.18 15.62
C GLY A 46 0.95 -4.77 15.37
N LEU A 47 2.02 -4.38 16.07
CA LEU A 47 2.70 -3.10 15.85
C LEU A 47 3.32 -3.01 14.46
N ALA A 48 3.90 -4.09 13.95
CA ALA A 48 4.45 -4.14 12.61
C ALA A 48 3.36 -3.93 11.53
N LEU A 49 2.17 -4.54 11.68
CA LEU A 49 1.04 -4.30 10.77
C LEU A 49 0.55 -2.84 10.79
N ILE A 50 0.47 -2.23 11.97
CA ILE A 50 0.15 -0.80 12.09
C ILE A 50 1.20 0.05 11.37
N GLY A 51 2.48 -0.30 11.49
CA GLY A 51 3.57 0.36 10.76
C GLY A 51 3.42 0.24 9.23
N VAL A 52 3.07 -0.94 8.72
CA VAL A 52 2.79 -1.13 7.28
C VAL A 52 1.59 -0.30 6.83
N LEU A 53 0.53 -0.24 7.63
CA LEU A 53 -0.65 0.57 7.34
C LEU A 53 -0.32 2.07 7.30
N ALA A 54 0.39 2.56 8.31
CA ALA A 54 0.84 3.96 8.36
C ALA A 54 1.75 4.29 7.15
N GLY A 55 2.68 3.39 6.82
CA GLY A 55 3.55 3.52 5.65
C GLY A 55 2.76 3.59 4.35
N PHE A 56 1.75 2.73 4.17
CA PHE A 56 0.89 2.76 2.99
C PHE A 56 0.13 4.07 2.84
N ILE A 57 -0.44 4.59 3.94
CA ILE A 57 -1.12 5.89 3.94
C ILE A 57 -0.15 7.00 3.53
N LEU A 58 1.08 7.00 4.06
CA LEU A 58 2.09 7.98 3.68
C LEU A 58 2.47 7.88 2.20
N VAL A 59 2.67 6.67 1.67
CA VAL A 59 2.94 6.46 0.24
C VAL A 59 1.81 7.00 -0.63
N MET A 60 0.55 6.72 -0.27
CA MET A 60 -0.61 7.25 -1.00
C MET A 60 -0.73 8.77 -0.90
N ALA A 61 -0.44 9.35 0.26
CA ALA A 61 -0.40 10.80 0.44
C ALA A 61 0.69 11.44 -0.42
N LEU A 62 1.90 10.87 -0.43
CA LEU A 62 2.99 11.33 -1.30
C LEU A 62 2.65 11.18 -2.78
N ALA A 63 2.05 10.04 -3.18
CA ALA A 63 1.62 9.82 -4.55
C ALA A 63 0.57 10.85 -5.00
N GLY A 64 -0.40 11.15 -4.15
CA GLY A 64 -1.40 12.19 -4.41
C GLY A 64 -0.79 13.60 -4.53
N VAL A 65 0.12 13.97 -3.62
CA VAL A 65 0.85 15.25 -3.70
C VAL A 65 1.72 15.33 -4.95
N TRP A 66 2.35 14.24 -5.35
CA TRP A 66 3.18 14.19 -6.54
C TRP A 66 2.37 14.32 -7.82
N LEU A 67 1.22 13.64 -7.91
CA LEU A 67 0.32 13.74 -9.07
C LEU A 67 -0.23 15.17 -9.20
N ALA A 68 -0.69 15.76 -8.10
CA ALA A 68 -1.14 17.15 -8.10
C ALA A 68 -0.08 18.10 -8.65
N ARG A 69 1.21 17.87 -8.35
CA ARG A 69 2.32 18.68 -8.90
C ARG A 69 2.54 18.50 -10.40
N GLN A 70 2.22 17.33 -10.96
CA GLN A 70 2.33 17.12 -12.41
C GLN A 70 1.20 17.81 -13.16
N ASP A 71 -0.01 17.86 -12.57
CA ASP A 71 -1.18 18.50 -13.17
C ASP A 71 -1.09 20.04 -13.20
N PHE A 72 -0.22 20.66 -12.40
CA PHE A 72 0.00 22.12 -12.41
C PHE A 72 0.99 22.59 -13.48
N ASP A 73 1.69 21.70 -14.18
CA ASP A 73 2.72 22.03 -15.18
C ASP A 73 2.20 21.95 -16.64
N SER A 74 0.87 21.90 -16.82
CA SER A 74 0.18 22.00 -18.13
C SER A 74 -0.65 23.27 -18.23
#